data_AF-A0A7J8MTL9-F1
#
_entry.id   AF-A0A7J8MTL9-F1
#
_cell.length_a   1.000
_cell.length_b   1.000
_cell.length_c   1.000
_cell.angle_alpha   90.00
_cell.angle_beta   90.00
_cell.angle_gamma   90.00
#
_symmetry.space_group_name_H-M   'P 1'
#
loop_
_entity.id
_entity.type
_entity.pdbx_description
1 polymer ?
#
loop_
_entity_poly.entity_id
_entity_poly.type
_entity_poly.pdbx_seq_one_letter_code
_entity_poly.pdbx_strand_id
1 'polypeptide(L)'
;MLTRNVVVSATTAEKPRKRYPGEAKGFVEEMRFVAMKLHTKEQAKEGEKEVKQPEERPVQRWEPSVDGYLKFLVDSKLVYDTLEGIIDKAPFPSCGVTVVLLSAKSSFFFRFPASVVWSNEKNKVISLMWSASDAEFRDTGLERSEKLAKDLQWFKEQGYTIPEPSSPGVTYAEYLKELSEKDPQAFICHFYNIYFAHSAGGRMIGKKVAEKILDKKELEFYKWDGDLSQLLQNVRDKLNKVAESWTREEKNHCLEETEKSFKYSGDILRLILS
;
A
#
# COMPACT_ATOMS: atom_id res chain seq x y z
N MET A 1 -27.78 -38.60 54.57
CA MET A 1 -27.10 -37.32 54.32
C MET A 1 -26.17 -37.51 53.14
N LEU A 2 -26.51 -36.97 51.97
CA LEU A 2 -25.69 -37.04 50.75
C LEU A 2 -25.15 -35.64 50.48
N THR A 3 -23.84 -35.46 50.65
CA THR A 3 -23.13 -34.21 50.38
C THR A 3 -22.92 -34.07 48.87
N ARG A 4 -23.55 -33.05 48.28
CA ARG A 4 -23.35 -32.64 46.88
C ARG A 4 -22.05 -31.83 46.80
N ASN A 5 -21.02 -32.39 46.15
CA ASN A 5 -19.84 -31.62 45.76
C ASN A 5 -20.17 -30.80 44.50
N VAL A 6 -20.18 -29.48 44.64
CA VAL A 6 -20.26 -28.53 43.52
C VAL A 6 -18.84 -28.21 43.08
N VAL A 7 -18.44 -28.69 41.90
CA VAL A 7 -17.20 -28.25 41.24
C VAL A 7 -17.50 -26.93 40.53
N VAL A 8 -16.96 -25.84 41.06
CA VAL A 8 -17.01 -24.52 40.41
C VAL A 8 -15.91 -24.48 39.36
N SER A 9 -16.29 -24.48 38.08
CA SER A 9 -15.36 -24.27 36.97
C SER A 9 -14.90 -22.81 36.96
N ALA A 10 -13.61 -22.59 37.17
CA ALA A 10 -13.00 -21.27 37.07
C ALA A 10 -13.03 -20.78 35.62
N THR A 11 -13.87 -19.79 35.32
CA THR A 11 -13.79 -19.03 34.08
C THR A 11 -12.50 -18.21 34.10
N THR A 12 -11.55 -18.55 33.23
CA THR A 12 -10.38 -17.70 32.96
C THR A 12 -10.87 -16.35 32.44
N ALA A 13 -10.71 -15.30 33.22
CA ALA A 13 -10.98 -13.93 32.80
C ALA A 13 -10.00 -13.56 31.67
N GLU A 14 -10.51 -13.36 30.45
CA GLU A 14 -9.73 -12.78 29.36
C GLU A 14 -9.28 -11.38 29.77
N LYS A 15 -7.96 -11.12 29.70
CA LYS A 15 -7.44 -9.76 29.85
C LYS A 15 -8.10 -8.88 28.77
N PRO A 16 -8.56 -7.66 29.10
CA PRO A 16 -9.15 -6.77 28.11
C PRO A 16 -8.15 -6.52 26.98
N ARG A 17 -8.44 -7.04 25.78
CA ARG A 17 -7.65 -6.75 24.58
C ARG A 17 -7.73 -5.24 24.33
N LYS A 18 -6.58 -4.57 24.33
CA LYS A 18 -6.48 -3.15 24.00
C LYS A 18 -6.91 -2.98 22.55
N ARG A 19 -8.13 -2.48 22.33
CA ARG A 19 -8.70 -2.28 21.00
C ARG A 19 -7.91 -1.21 20.26
N TYR A 20 -7.52 -1.50 19.01
CA TYR A 20 -6.80 -0.51 18.20
C TYR A 20 -7.78 0.58 17.73
N PRO A 21 -7.37 1.86 17.69
CA PRO A 21 -8.21 2.91 17.12
C PRO A 21 -8.58 2.57 15.67
N GLY A 22 -9.87 2.54 15.37
CA GLY A 22 -10.38 2.21 14.03
C GLY A 22 -10.72 0.73 13.81
N GLU A 23 -10.27 -0.19 14.67
CA GLU A 23 -10.46 -1.65 14.51
C GLU A 23 -11.94 -2.06 14.31
N ALA A 24 -12.87 -1.33 14.94
CA ALA A 24 -14.31 -1.57 14.78
C ALA A 24 -14.86 -1.30 13.37
N LYS A 25 -14.15 -0.52 12.56
CA LYS A 25 -14.57 -0.07 11.22
C LYS A 25 -13.82 -0.78 10.09
N GLY A 26 -12.92 -1.72 10.41
CA GLY A 26 -12.07 -2.42 9.45
C GLY A 26 -10.61 -1.97 9.48
N PHE A 27 -9.75 -2.81 8.93
CA PHE A 27 -8.30 -2.62 8.98
C PHE A 27 -7.83 -1.36 8.23
N VAL A 28 -8.53 -0.96 7.16
CA VAL A 28 -8.21 0.28 6.45
C VAL A 28 -8.36 1.52 7.33
N GLU A 29 -9.29 1.53 8.29
CA GLU A 29 -9.40 2.65 9.23
C GLU A 29 -8.22 2.66 10.21
N GLU A 30 -7.67 1.50 10.59
CA GLU A 30 -6.43 1.43 11.37
C GLU A 30 -5.25 2.01 10.57
N MET A 31 -5.09 1.63 9.30
CA MET A 31 -4.06 2.18 8.41
C MET A 31 -4.22 3.71 8.26
N ARG A 32 -5.45 4.19 8.05
CA ARG A 32 -5.76 5.63 8.02
C ARG A 32 -5.34 6.30 9.32
N PHE A 33 -5.68 5.74 10.46
CA PHE A 33 -5.36 6.33 11.75
C PHE A 33 -3.84 6.49 11.96
N VAL A 34 -3.05 5.48 11.61
CA VAL A 34 -1.58 5.56 11.67
C VAL A 34 -1.04 6.60 10.68
N ALA A 35 -1.48 6.56 9.43
CA ALA A 35 -1.06 7.53 8.41
C ALA A 35 -1.38 8.97 8.81
N MET A 36 -2.56 9.23 9.38
CA MET A 36 -2.96 10.59 9.79
C MET A 36 -2.06 11.15 10.89
N LYS A 37 -1.62 10.34 11.86
CA LYS A 37 -0.71 10.76 12.93
C LYS A 37 0.68 11.15 12.45
N LEU A 38 1.12 10.57 11.32
CA LEU A 38 2.42 10.87 10.73
C LEU A 38 2.48 12.20 9.97
N HIS A 39 1.35 12.87 9.74
CA HIS A 39 1.33 14.21 9.17
C HIS A 39 1.68 15.27 10.23
N THR A 40 2.06 16.46 9.77
CA THR A 40 2.14 17.63 10.63
C THR A 40 0.74 18.21 10.88
N LYS A 41 0.56 18.94 11.99
CA LYS A 41 -0.73 19.61 12.31
C LYS A 41 -1.17 20.60 11.23
N GLU A 42 -0.22 21.19 10.50
CA GLU A 42 -0.53 22.11 9.42
C GLU A 42 -0.96 21.39 8.13
N GLN A 43 -0.54 20.14 7.93
CA GLN A 43 -0.95 19.30 6.80
C GLN A 43 -2.27 18.57 7.05
N ALA A 44 -2.50 18.13 8.30
CA ALA A 44 -3.73 17.46 8.70
C ALA A 44 -4.10 17.75 10.16
N LYS A 45 -5.40 17.84 10.44
CA LYS A 45 -5.93 18.16 11.78
C LYS A 45 -5.49 17.17 12.86
N GLU A 46 -5.41 15.89 12.50
CA GLU A 46 -4.99 14.79 13.36
C GLU A 46 -3.47 14.56 13.38
N GLY A 47 -2.70 15.39 12.68
CA GLY A 47 -1.25 15.29 12.61
C GLY A 47 -0.58 15.47 13.97
N GLU A 48 0.46 14.68 14.24
CA GLU A 48 1.21 14.71 15.51
C GLU A 48 2.70 15.02 15.30
N LYS A 49 3.18 15.06 14.04
CA LYS A 49 4.59 15.34 13.73
C LYS A 49 4.88 16.83 13.66
N GLU A 50 6.14 17.18 13.95
CA GLU A 50 6.70 18.51 13.74
C GLU A 50 7.30 18.62 12.33
N VAL A 51 7.34 19.83 11.78
CA VAL A 51 7.99 20.11 10.49
C VAL A 51 9.51 19.99 10.64
N LYS A 52 10.10 19.02 9.95
CA LYS A 52 11.55 18.78 9.88
C LYS A 52 12.09 19.01 8.48
N GLN A 53 11.28 18.77 7.45
CA GLN A 53 11.70 18.84 6.05
C GLN A 53 10.86 19.86 5.24
N PRO A 54 11.38 20.40 4.13
CA PRO A 54 10.70 21.44 3.36
C PRO A 54 9.30 21.06 2.87
N GLU A 55 9.12 19.81 2.43
CA GLU A 55 7.87 19.22 1.95
C GLU A 55 6.85 18.96 3.08
N GLU A 56 7.24 19.07 4.35
CA GLU A 56 6.32 18.94 5.49
C GLU A 56 5.66 20.28 5.86
N ARG A 57 6.16 21.38 5.28
CA ARG A 57 5.60 22.74 5.44
C ARG A 57 4.25 22.85 4.72
N PRO A 58 3.41 23.83 5.08
CA PRO A 58 2.17 24.12 4.36
C PRO A 58 2.46 24.38 2.88
N VAL A 59 1.70 23.74 1.99
CA VAL A 59 1.90 23.81 0.53
C VAL A 59 1.86 25.25 0.00
N GLN A 60 1.18 26.17 0.69
CA GLN A 60 1.15 27.60 0.36
C GLN A 60 2.54 28.24 0.39
N ARG A 61 3.42 27.76 1.28
CA ARG A 61 4.80 28.25 1.46
C ARG A 61 5.81 27.61 0.49
N TRP A 62 5.36 26.68 -0.36
CA TRP A 62 6.25 26.04 -1.31
C TRP A 62 6.57 26.95 -2.48
N GLU A 63 7.81 26.87 -2.95
CA GLU A 63 8.31 27.52 -4.17
C GLU A 63 8.71 26.41 -5.16
N PRO A 64 7.73 25.82 -5.88
CA PRO A 64 8.02 24.75 -6.82
C PRO A 64 8.68 25.30 -8.09
N SER A 65 9.48 24.46 -8.74
CA SER A 65 10.02 24.70 -10.08
C SER A 65 9.41 23.72 -11.09
N VAL A 66 9.35 24.08 -12.38
CA VAL A 66 8.89 23.12 -13.41
C VAL A 66 9.84 21.92 -13.48
N ASP A 67 11.16 22.16 -13.38
CA ASP A 67 12.17 21.10 -13.42
C ASP A 67 12.03 20.13 -12.23
N GLY A 68 11.86 20.66 -11.02
CA GLY A 68 11.63 19.86 -9.82
C GLY A 68 10.31 19.08 -9.90
N TYR A 69 9.27 19.72 -10.44
CA TYR A 69 7.99 19.05 -10.65
C TYR A 69 8.05 17.95 -11.71
N LEU A 70 8.83 18.11 -12.78
CA LEU A 70 9.08 17.06 -13.77
C LEU A 70 9.79 15.85 -13.16
N LYS A 71 10.81 16.07 -12.31
CA LYS A 71 11.45 14.97 -11.56
C LYS A 71 10.43 14.24 -10.68
N PHE A 72 9.59 14.98 -9.95
CA PHE A 72 8.52 14.40 -9.15
C PHE A 72 7.55 13.55 -10.00
N LEU A 73 7.11 14.02 -11.17
CA LEU A 73 6.19 13.28 -12.03
C LEU A 73 6.84 12.02 -12.62
N VAL A 74 8.11 12.10 -13.05
CA VAL A 74 8.86 10.94 -13.57
C VAL A 74 9.06 9.88 -12.50
N ASP A 75 9.54 10.28 -11.31
CA ASP A 75 9.77 9.34 -10.20
C ASP A 75 8.45 8.74 -9.70
N SER A 76 7.38 9.54 -9.62
CA SER A 76 6.04 9.05 -9.31
C SER A 76 5.58 8.03 -10.35
N LYS A 77 5.79 8.31 -11.65
CA LYS A 77 5.41 7.39 -12.72
C LYS A 77 6.14 6.05 -12.59
N LEU A 78 7.44 6.07 -12.31
CA LEU A 78 8.21 4.84 -12.10
C LEU A 78 7.63 4.00 -10.94
N VAL A 79 7.21 4.66 -9.85
CA VAL A 79 6.57 3.98 -8.71
C VAL A 79 5.21 3.38 -9.10
N TYR A 80 4.36 4.11 -9.82
CA TYR A 80 3.07 3.58 -10.28
C TYR A 80 3.23 2.47 -11.32
N ASP A 81 4.13 2.62 -12.30
CA ASP A 81 4.46 1.56 -13.28
C ASP A 81 4.91 0.28 -12.54
N THR A 82 5.66 0.44 -11.45
CA THR A 82 6.13 -0.67 -10.63
C THR A 82 4.99 -1.34 -9.86
N LEU A 83 4.15 -0.57 -9.17
CA LEU A 83 2.99 -1.10 -8.46
C LEU A 83 2.04 -1.84 -9.41
N GLU A 84 1.67 -1.20 -10.51
CA GLU A 84 0.76 -1.76 -11.52
C GLU A 84 1.36 -3.03 -12.14
N GLY A 85 2.66 -3.00 -12.48
CA GLY A 85 3.37 -4.18 -13.00
C GLY A 85 3.51 -5.34 -12.01
N ILE A 86 3.58 -5.07 -10.69
CA ILE A 86 3.56 -6.10 -9.65
C ILE A 86 2.16 -6.73 -9.54
N ILE A 87 1.13 -5.89 -9.48
CA ILE A 87 -0.27 -6.29 -9.37
C ILE A 87 -0.71 -7.12 -10.59
N ASP A 88 -0.27 -6.75 -11.78
CA ASP A 88 -0.51 -7.50 -13.03
C ASP A 88 0.16 -8.86 -13.05
N LYS A 89 1.34 -9.01 -12.41
CA LYS A 89 2.00 -10.32 -12.27
C LYS A 89 1.36 -11.18 -11.19
N ALA A 90 0.81 -10.56 -10.14
CA ALA A 90 0.32 -11.21 -8.94
C ALA A 90 1.26 -12.32 -8.42
N PRO A 91 2.49 -11.96 -7.98
CA PRO A 91 3.46 -12.91 -7.44
C PRO A 91 2.89 -13.74 -6.28
N PHE A 92 1.90 -13.19 -5.56
CA PHE A 92 1.05 -13.93 -4.65
C PHE A 92 -0.33 -14.17 -5.29
N PRO A 93 -0.56 -15.31 -5.96
CA PRO A 93 -1.91 -15.68 -6.39
C PRO A 93 -2.73 -16.11 -5.16
N SER A 94 -4.01 -15.73 -5.08
CA SER A 94 -4.89 -16.31 -4.05
C SER A 94 -4.95 -17.81 -4.31
N CYS A 95 -4.32 -18.59 -3.44
CA CYS A 95 -4.47 -20.03 -3.49
C CYS A 95 -5.88 -20.34 -2.95
N GLY A 96 -6.86 -20.30 -3.84
CA GLY A 96 -8.12 -21.01 -3.64
C GLY A 96 -7.79 -22.49 -3.59
N VAL A 97 -7.55 -23.03 -2.38
CA VAL A 97 -7.50 -24.47 -2.18
C VAL A 97 -8.90 -25.01 -2.49
N THR A 98 -9.13 -25.41 -3.72
CA THR A 98 -10.20 -26.36 -4.01
C THR A 98 -9.71 -27.67 -3.43
N VAL A 99 -10.11 -27.99 -2.20
CA VAL A 99 -9.98 -29.35 -1.69
C VAL A 99 -10.93 -30.19 -2.53
N VAL A 100 -10.45 -30.71 -3.66
CA VAL A 100 -11.08 -31.86 -4.29
C VAL A 100 -10.81 -33.01 -3.32
N LEU A 101 -11.79 -33.34 -2.49
CA LEU A 101 -11.82 -34.60 -1.74
C LEU A 101 -11.86 -35.74 -2.77
N LEU A 102 -10.71 -36.12 -3.31
CA LEU A 102 -10.56 -37.38 -4.01
C LEU A 102 -10.62 -38.48 -2.94
N SER A 103 -11.81 -39.05 -2.82
CA SER A 103 -12.02 -40.32 -2.12
C SER A 103 -10.96 -41.32 -2.57
N ALA A 104 -10.09 -41.70 -1.64
CA ALA A 104 -8.98 -42.59 -1.88
C ALA A 104 -9.47 -44.00 -2.23
N LYS A 105 -9.50 -44.34 -3.52
CA LYS A 105 -9.45 -45.74 -4.01
C LYS A 105 -8.73 -45.81 -5.36
N SER A 106 -7.40 -45.68 -5.34
CA SER A 106 -6.49 -46.54 -6.12
C SER A 106 -5.05 -46.09 -5.98
N SER A 107 -4.17 -47.04 -5.67
CA SER A 107 -2.73 -46.86 -5.56
C SER A 107 -2.11 -46.72 -6.96
N PHE A 108 -1.52 -45.57 -7.27
CA PHE A 108 -0.57 -45.43 -8.37
C PHE A 108 0.81 -45.13 -7.79
N PHE A 109 1.76 -46.05 -8.00
CA PHE A 109 3.16 -45.84 -7.69
C PHE A 109 3.80 -44.99 -8.80
N PHE A 110 4.16 -43.75 -8.49
CA PHE A 110 5.13 -42.99 -9.28
C PHE A 110 6.49 -43.04 -8.57
N ARG A 111 7.51 -43.51 -9.29
CA ARG A 111 8.91 -43.59 -8.85
C ARG A 111 9.59 -42.25 -9.18
N PHE A 112 9.98 -41.49 -8.17
CA PHE A 112 10.84 -40.31 -8.33
C PHE A 112 12.33 -40.69 -8.14
N PRO A 113 13.27 -40.10 -8.89
CA PRO A 113 14.70 -40.30 -8.70
C PRO A 113 15.20 -39.55 -7.46
N ALA A 114 16.23 -40.12 -6.83
CA ALA A 114 16.77 -39.75 -5.54
C ALA A 114 17.62 -38.47 -5.59
N SER A 115 17.13 -37.41 -4.93
CA SER A 115 17.96 -36.38 -4.29
C SER A 115 17.08 -35.51 -3.39
N VAL A 116 16.67 -36.07 -2.25
CA VAL A 116 16.03 -35.34 -1.15
C VAL A 116 17.02 -35.28 -0.01
N VAL A 117 17.63 -34.11 0.18
CA VAL A 117 18.29 -33.76 1.44
C VAL A 117 17.22 -33.18 2.35
N TRP A 118 16.99 -33.86 3.47
CA TRP A 118 16.09 -33.43 4.54
C TRP A 118 16.65 -32.19 5.25
N SER A 119 15.80 -31.19 5.52
CA SER A 119 16.03 -30.23 6.60
C SER A 119 14.72 -29.70 7.19
N ASN A 120 14.57 -30.07 8.47
CA ASN A 120 13.67 -29.69 9.56
C ASN A 120 12.26 -29.13 9.29
N GLU A 121 11.28 -29.93 9.70
CA GLU A 121 9.86 -29.64 9.87
C GLU A 121 9.64 -28.56 10.94
N LYS A 122 9.06 -27.43 10.52
CA LYS A 122 8.12 -26.57 11.28
C LYS A 122 7.76 -25.27 10.54
N ASN A 123 8.58 -24.82 9.59
CA ASN A 123 8.36 -23.54 8.89
C ASN A 123 7.87 -23.66 7.44
N LYS A 124 7.89 -24.85 6.83
CA LYS A 124 7.57 -25.01 5.40
C LYS A 124 6.07 -25.06 5.07
N VAL A 125 5.24 -25.44 6.05
CA VAL A 125 3.77 -25.52 5.88
C VAL A 125 3.10 -24.15 6.05
N ILE A 126 3.73 -23.22 6.80
CA ILE A 126 3.23 -21.86 7.01
C ILE A 126 3.36 -21.00 5.74
N SER A 127 4.29 -21.33 4.84
CA SER A 127 4.55 -20.59 3.59
C SER A 127 3.50 -20.78 2.48
N LEU A 128 2.53 -21.69 2.64
CA LEU A 128 1.62 -22.11 1.55
C LEU A 128 0.18 -21.59 1.67
N MET A 129 -0.10 -20.67 2.60
CA MET A 129 -1.39 -19.98 2.69
C MET A 129 -1.19 -18.47 2.86
N TRP A 130 -0.75 -17.80 1.80
CA TRP A 130 -1.07 -16.38 1.62
C TRP A 130 -2.36 -16.30 0.79
N SER A 131 -3.46 -15.83 1.39
CA SER A 131 -4.77 -15.70 0.72
C SER A 131 -5.08 -14.29 0.24
N ALA A 132 -4.07 -13.43 0.07
CA ALA A 132 -4.23 -12.18 -0.66
C ALA A 132 -3.74 -12.42 -2.09
N SER A 133 -4.65 -12.34 -3.08
CA SER A 133 -4.16 -12.18 -4.45
C SER A 133 -3.91 -10.72 -4.72
N ASP A 134 -2.71 -10.35 -5.11
CA ASP A 134 -2.48 -9.00 -5.65
C ASP A 134 -3.41 -8.72 -6.85
N ALA A 135 -3.88 -9.78 -7.53
CA ALA A 135 -4.85 -9.70 -8.62
C ALA A 135 -6.19 -9.04 -8.22
N GLU A 136 -6.58 -9.06 -6.94
CA GLU A 136 -7.77 -8.35 -6.46
C GLU A 136 -7.64 -6.83 -6.64
N PHE A 137 -6.41 -6.31 -6.75
CA PHE A 137 -6.11 -4.88 -6.93
C PHE A 137 -5.87 -4.48 -8.40
N ARG A 138 -6.18 -5.33 -9.37
CA ARG A 138 -6.22 -4.95 -10.79
C ARG A 138 -7.46 -4.12 -11.10
N ASP A 139 -7.34 -3.27 -12.11
CA ASP A 139 -8.42 -2.50 -12.72
C ASP A 139 -9.29 -1.77 -11.67
N THR A 140 -8.62 -1.13 -10.72
CA THR A 140 -9.29 -0.41 -9.62
C THR A 140 -9.84 0.94 -10.05
N GLY A 141 -9.37 1.48 -11.18
CA GLY A 141 -9.59 2.85 -11.62
C GLY A 141 -8.69 3.87 -10.91
N LEU A 142 -7.83 3.43 -9.97
CA LEU A 142 -6.88 4.29 -9.27
C LEU A 142 -5.52 4.35 -9.97
N GLU A 143 -5.25 3.48 -10.93
CA GLU A 143 -4.01 3.40 -11.72
C GLU A 143 -3.65 4.78 -12.30
N ARG A 144 -2.36 5.16 -12.21
CA ARG A 144 -1.88 6.52 -12.53
C ARG A 144 -0.84 6.54 -13.64
N SER A 145 -0.24 5.41 -14.00
CA SER A 145 0.84 5.34 -15.01
C SER A 145 0.45 5.97 -16.35
N GLU A 146 -0.74 5.63 -16.87
CA GLU A 146 -1.23 6.16 -18.14
C GLU A 146 -1.51 7.67 -18.07
N LYS A 147 -2.10 8.14 -16.96
CA LYS A 147 -2.39 9.56 -16.76
C LYS A 147 -1.08 10.37 -16.68
N LEU A 148 -0.07 9.85 -15.97
CA LEU A 148 1.26 10.44 -15.90
C LEU A 148 1.97 10.43 -17.26
N ALA A 149 1.84 9.37 -18.05
CA ALA A 149 2.38 9.33 -19.41
C ALA A 149 1.81 10.45 -20.29
N LYS A 150 0.49 10.70 -20.20
CA LYS A 150 -0.18 11.80 -20.92
C LYS A 150 0.35 13.16 -20.48
N ASP A 151 0.52 13.37 -19.18
CA ASP A 151 1.03 14.65 -18.66
C ASP A 151 2.49 14.89 -19.06
N LEU A 152 3.36 13.89 -18.97
CA LEU A 152 4.76 14.00 -19.41
C LEU A 152 4.86 14.27 -20.91
N GLN A 153 4.00 13.64 -21.71
CA GLN A 153 3.91 13.92 -23.15
C GLN A 153 3.47 15.37 -23.40
N TRP A 154 2.49 15.88 -22.65
CA TRP A 154 2.08 17.28 -22.73
C TRP A 154 3.22 18.24 -22.39
N PHE A 155 4.02 17.98 -21.34
CA PHE A 155 5.21 18.79 -21.03
C PHE A 155 6.24 18.78 -22.17
N LYS A 156 6.46 17.62 -22.81
CA LYS A 156 7.35 17.51 -23.97
C LYS A 156 6.86 18.37 -25.15
N GLU A 157 5.56 18.42 -25.38
CA GLU A 157 4.93 19.27 -26.41
C GLU A 157 5.07 20.77 -26.09
N GLN A 158 5.17 21.14 -24.82
CA GLN A 158 5.48 22.50 -24.40
C GLN A 158 6.98 22.85 -24.52
N GLY A 159 7.83 21.92 -24.95
CA GLY A 159 9.26 22.12 -25.15
C GLY A 159 10.15 21.80 -23.94
N TYR A 160 9.59 21.19 -22.88
CA TYR A 160 10.40 20.74 -21.74
C TYR A 160 11.11 19.43 -22.04
N THR A 161 12.32 19.29 -21.48
CA THR A 161 13.04 18.01 -21.49
C THR A 161 12.56 17.16 -20.32
N ILE A 162 12.14 15.93 -20.60
CA ILE A 162 11.72 14.98 -19.56
C ILE A 162 12.98 14.36 -18.96
N PRO A 163 13.23 14.49 -17.64
CA PRO A 163 14.40 13.92 -17.01
C PRO A 163 14.30 12.39 -16.92
N GLU A 164 15.44 11.73 -16.73
CA GLU A 164 15.48 10.33 -16.32
C GLU A 164 15.03 10.18 -14.86
N PRO A 165 14.52 9.00 -14.44
CA PRO A 165 14.18 8.75 -13.05
C PRO A 165 15.36 9.00 -12.10
N SER A 166 15.07 9.72 -11.03
CA SER A 166 16.06 10.08 -10.03
C SER A 166 16.16 9.05 -8.91
N SER A 167 17.14 9.21 -8.03
CA SER A 167 17.44 8.22 -6.98
C SER A 167 16.25 7.93 -6.05
N PRO A 168 15.44 8.90 -5.59
CA PRO A 168 14.21 8.63 -4.82
C PRO A 168 13.25 7.65 -5.50
N GLY A 169 12.90 7.88 -6.77
CA GLY A 169 12.01 7.02 -7.54
C GLY A 169 12.58 5.61 -7.76
N VAL A 170 13.85 5.52 -8.16
CA VAL A 170 14.52 4.22 -8.37
C VAL A 170 14.58 3.42 -7.07
N THR A 171 15.01 4.05 -5.98
CA THR A 171 15.13 3.38 -4.67
C THR A 171 13.77 2.90 -4.18
N TYR A 172 12.71 3.69 -4.37
CA TYR A 172 11.38 3.28 -3.95
C TYR A 172 10.83 2.14 -4.81
N ALA A 173 10.99 2.21 -6.14
CA ALA A 173 10.56 1.15 -7.04
C ALA A 173 11.27 -0.19 -6.77
N GLU A 174 12.58 -0.16 -6.50
CA GLU A 174 13.33 -1.36 -6.10
C GLU A 174 12.82 -1.93 -4.77
N TYR A 175 12.55 -1.07 -3.79
CA TYR A 175 12.02 -1.49 -2.49
C TYR A 175 10.63 -2.14 -2.62
N LEU A 176 9.73 -1.58 -3.44
CA LEU A 176 8.41 -2.15 -3.69
C LEU A 176 8.48 -3.53 -4.34
N LYS A 177 9.42 -3.73 -5.28
CA LYS A 177 9.67 -5.05 -5.89
C LYS A 177 10.13 -6.06 -4.83
N GLU A 178 11.07 -5.68 -3.97
CA GLU A 178 11.53 -6.54 -2.88
C GLU A 178 10.37 -6.94 -1.94
N LEU A 179 9.56 -5.97 -1.50
CA LEU A 179 8.42 -6.24 -0.64
C LEU A 179 7.41 -7.18 -1.32
N SER A 180 7.16 -6.98 -2.61
CA SER A 180 6.22 -7.83 -3.38
C SER A 180 6.64 -9.28 -3.52
N GLU A 181 7.89 -9.63 -3.20
CA GLU A 181 8.38 -11.01 -3.25
C GLU A 181 8.49 -11.63 -1.86
N LYS A 182 8.64 -10.81 -0.81
CA LYS A 182 9.03 -11.27 0.53
C LYS A 182 8.03 -10.95 1.62
N ASP A 183 7.23 -9.90 1.45
CA ASP A 183 6.48 -9.28 2.54
C ASP A 183 5.18 -8.61 2.02
N PRO A 184 4.13 -9.42 1.77
CA PRO A 184 2.88 -8.91 1.22
C PRO A 184 2.15 -7.93 2.16
N GLN A 185 2.28 -8.10 3.48
CA GLN A 185 1.68 -7.17 4.44
C GLN A 185 2.32 -5.77 4.35
N ALA A 186 3.64 -5.70 4.30
CA ALA A 186 4.35 -4.43 4.07
C ALA A 186 4.01 -3.85 2.70
N PHE A 187 3.99 -4.67 1.64
CA PHE A 187 3.61 -4.22 0.29
C PHE A 187 2.21 -3.57 0.26
N ILE A 188 1.22 -4.19 0.91
CA ILE A 188 -0.15 -3.65 1.01
C ILE A 188 -0.18 -2.31 1.76
N CYS A 189 0.65 -2.13 2.79
CA CYS A 189 0.79 -0.83 3.46
C CYS A 189 1.21 0.26 2.48
N HIS A 190 2.23 -0.01 1.66
CA HIS A 190 2.72 0.93 0.66
C HIS A 190 1.68 1.19 -0.44
N PHE A 191 1.04 0.14 -0.98
CA PHE A 191 -0.04 0.28 -1.94
C PHE A 191 -1.14 1.22 -1.42
N TYR A 192 -1.61 0.99 -0.20
CA TYR A 192 -2.62 1.83 0.44
C TYR A 192 -2.13 3.28 0.55
N ASN A 193 -0.96 3.52 1.15
CA ASN A 193 -0.51 4.88 1.40
C ASN A 193 -0.22 5.65 0.11
N ILE A 194 0.33 5.02 -0.93
CA ILE A 194 0.63 5.69 -2.22
C ILE A 194 -0.67 6.16 -2.89
N TYR A 195 -1.64 5.27 -3.12
CA TYR A 195 -2.89 5.62 -3.81
C TYR A 195 -3.79 6.56 -2.98
N PHE A 196 -3.91 6.31 -1.67
CA PHE A 196 -4.80 7.11 -0.81
C PHE A 196 -4.20 8.48 -0.47
N ALA A 197 -2.88 8.62 -0.37
CA ALA A 197 -2.25 9.93 -0.21
C ALA A 197 -2.45 10.80 -1.46
N HIS A 198 -2.29 10.23 -2.65
CA HIS A 198 -2.47 10.95 -3.92
C HIS A 198 -3.90 11.46 -4.10
N SER A 199 -4.89 10.59 -3.86
CA SER A 199 -6.31 10.93 -3.99
C SER A 199 -6.83 11.91 -2.92
N ALA A 200 -6.09 12.11 -1.83
CA ALA A 200 -6.39 13.07 -0.79
C ALA A 200 -5.48 14.33 -0.88
N GLY A 201 -4.33 14.30 -0.21
CA GLY A 201 -3.39 15.42 -0.16
C GLY A 201 -2.76 15.76 -1.52
N GLY A 202 -2.50 14.75 -2.34
CA GLY A 202 -1.91 14.91 -3.67
C GLY A 202 -2.72 15.82 -4.59
N ARG A 203 -4.05 15.75 -4.55
CA ARG A 203 -4.93 16.66 -5.32
C ARG A 203 -4.76 18.13 -4.94
N MET A 204 -4.61 18.41 -3.64
CA MET A 204 -4.39 19.77 -3.15
C MET A 204 -3.01 20.28 -3.56
N ILE A 205 -1.99 19.43 -3.46
CA ILE A 205 -0.62 19.73 -3.92
C ILE A 205 -0.63 20.03 -5.43
N GLY A 206 -1.22 19.15 -6.25
CA GLY A 206 -1.32 19.33 -7.70
C GLY A 206 -1.97 20.64 -8.09
N LYS A 207 -3.10 20.99 -7.46
CA LYS A 207 -3.77 22.27 -7.68
C LYS A 207 -2.87 23.46 -7.35
N LYS A 208 -2.17 23.43 -6.21
CA LYS A 208 -1.31 24.54 -5.77
C LYS A 208 -0.06 24.70 -6.61
N VAL A 209 0.55 23.58 -7.04
CA VAL A 209 1.69 23.60 -7.96
C VAL A 209 1.23 24.15 -9.31
N ALA A 210 0.11 23.69 -9.86
CA ALA A 210 -0.42 24.19 -11.12
C ALA A 210 -0.76 25.69 -11.08
N GLU A 211 -1.32 26.18 -9.98
CA GLU A 211 -1.56 27.61 -9.74
C GLU A 211 -0.26 28.45 -9.80
N LYS A 212 0.87 27.89 -9.37
CA LYS A 212 2.16 28.60 -9.30
C LYS A 212 2.98 28.53 -10.59
N ILE A 213 2.99 27.38 -11.25
CA ILE A 213 3.95 27.12 -12.35
C ILE A 213 3.32 26.60 -13.66
N LEU A 214 2.01 26.31 -13.72
CA LEU A 214 1.36 25.73 -14.92
C LEU A 214 0.12 26.50 -15.38
N ASP A 215 0.00 27.79 -15.05
CA ASP A 215 -1.18 28.61 -15.37
C ASP A 215 -2.52 27.92 -15.03
N LYS A 216 -2.56 27.28 -13.85
CA LYS A 216 -3.73 26.55 -13.33
C LYS A 216 -4.18 25.36 -14.20
N LYS A 217 -3.33 24.85 -15.10
CA LYS A 217 -3.59 23.62 -15.85
C LYS A 217 -3.85 22.46 -14.90
N GLU A 218 -5.03 21.86 -15.00
CA GLU A 218 -5.32 20.60 -14.34
C GLU A 218 -4.74 19.44 -15.18
N LEU A 219 -3.75 18.77 -14.61
CA LEU A 219 -3.10 17.58 -15.19
C LEU A 219 -3.97 16.33 -15.06
N GLU A 220 -3.80 15.38 -15.97
CA GLU A 220 -4.52 14.12 -16.00
C GLU A 220 -4.23 13.25 -14.76
N PHE A 221 -3.04 13.37 -14.18
CA PHE A 221 -2.63 12.69 -12.96
C PHE A 221 -3.62 12.89 -11.80
N TYR A 222 -4.29 14.05 -11.76
CA TYR A 222 -5.28 14.42 -10.73
C TYR A 222 -6.73 14.23 -11.17
N LYS A 223 -6.99 13.53 -12.28
CA LYS A 223 -8.32 13.23 -12.79
C LYS A 223 -8.59 11.74 -12.76
N TRP A 224 -9.83 11.36 -12.49
CA TRP A 224 -10.27 9.96 -12.46
C TRP A 224 -11.45 9.78 -13.41
N ASP A 225 -11.49 8.60 -14.02
CA ASP A 225 -12.62 8.20 -14.85
C ASP A 225 -13.66 7.56 -13.93
N GLY A 226 -14.74 8.29 -13.65
CA GLY A 226 -15.81 7.89 -12.72
C GLY A 226 -15.78 8.61 -11.36
N ASP A 227 -16.64 8.16 -10.44
CA ASP A 227 -16.75 8.77 -9.11
C ASP A 227 -15.62 8.31 -8.19
N LEU A 228 -14.70 9.21 -7.84
CA LEU A 228 -13.54 8.91 -7.01
C LEU A 228 -13.93 8.35 -5.64
N SER A 229 -15.04 8.80 -5.04
CA SER A 229 -15.47 8.29 -3.72
C SER A 229 -15.82 6.81 -3.79
N GLN A 230 -16.55 6.39 -4.83
CA GLN A 230 -16.88 5.00 -5.09
C GLN A 230 -15.63 4.17 -5.41
N LEU A 231 -14.72 4.67 -6.25
CA LEU A 231 -13.46 3.97 -6.58
C LEU A 231 -12.65 3.70 -5.30
N LEU A 232 -12.48 4.73 -4.46
CA LEU A 232 -11.78 4.59 -3.20
C LEU A 232 -12.48 3.60 -2.27
N GLN A 233 -13.81 3.68 -2.14
CA GLN A 233 -14.56 2.77 -1.28
C GLN A 233 -14.41 1.31 -1.71
N ASN A 234 -14.49 1.02 -3.01
CA ASN A 234 -14.28 -0.32 -3.55
C ASN A 234 -12.90 -0.87 -3.17
N VAL A 235 -11.84 -0.04 -3.26
CA VAL A 235 -10.49 -0.44 -2.86
C VAL A 235 -10.39 -0.64 -1.34
N ARG A 236 -11.07 0.18 -0.52
CA ARG A 236 -11.13 -0.04 0.94
C ARG A 236 -11.75 -1.39 1.28
N ASP A 237 -12.84 -1.75 0.62
CA ASP A 237 -13.54 -3.01 0.86
C ASP A 237 -12.65 -4.20 0.48
N LYS A 238 -11.94 -4.13 -0.65
CA LYS A 238 -10.93 -5.12 -1.07
C LYS A 238 -9.79 -5.26 -0.05
N LEU A 239 -9.22 -4.15 0.42
CA LEU A 239 -8.16 -4.14 1.43
C LEU A 239 -8.64 -4.75 2.77
N ASN A 240 -9.86 -4.42 3.20
CA ASN A 240 -10.45 -5.02 4.40
C ASN A 240 -10.62 -6.53 4.24
N LYS A 241 -11.17 -6.99 3.11
CA LYS A 241 -11.34 -8.42 2.79
C LYS A 241 -9.99 -9.17 2.80
N VAL A 242 -8.95 -8.59 2.22
CA VAL A 242 -7.59 -9.16 2.26
C VAL A 242 -7.10 -9.31 3.71
N ALA A 243 -7.26 -8.27 4.52
CA ALA A 243 -6.80 -8.24 5.90
C ALA A 243 -7.69 -9.03 6.88
N GLU A 244 -8.86 -9.54 6.48
CA GLU A 244 -9.70 -10.40 7.33
C GLU A 244 -8.98 -11.71 7.70
N SER A 245 -8.18 -12.23 6.78
CA SER A 245 -7.40 -13.47 6.96
C SER A 245 -6.13 -13.28 7.81
N TRP A 246 -5.72 -12.03 8.04
CA TRP A 246 -4.46 -11.73 8.73
C TRP A 246 -4.58 -11.86 10.25
N THR A 247 -3.54 -12.43 10.85
CA THR A 247 -3.28 -12.37 12.28
C THR A 247 -3.10 -10.92 12.76
N ARG A 248 -3.14 -10.71 14.08
CA ARG A 248 -2.93 -9.37 14.65
C ARG A 248 -1.48 -8.92 14.44
N GLU A 249 -0.55 -9.85 14.48
CA GLU A 249 0.88 -9.65 14.25
C GLU A 249 1.13 -9.17 12.81
N GLU A 250 0.51 -9.82 11.82
CA GLU A 250 0.57 -9.40 10.40
C GLU A 250 -0.05 -8.02 10.17
N LYS A 251 -1.19 -7.72 10.81
CA LYS A 251 -1.79 -6.38 10.79
C LYS A 251 -0.87 -5.33 11.40
N ASN A 252 -0.25 -5.63 12.55
CA ASN A 252 0.69 -4.71 13.19
C ASN A 252 1.92 -4.48 12.31
N HIS A 253 2.47 -5.54 11.71
CA HIS A 253 3.59 -5.45 10.80
C HIS A 253 3.30 -4.53 9.60
N CYS A 254 2.12 -4.68 8.98
CA CYS A 254 1.64 -3.73 7.96
C CYS A 254 1.57 -2.29 8.49
N LEU A 255 1.05 -2.05 9.70
CA LEU A 255 0.94 -0.71 10.26
C LEU A 255 2.30 -0.08 10.57
N GLU A 256 3.27 -0.87 11.04
CA GLU A 256 4.64 -0.43 11.35
C GLU A 256 5.39 0.06 10.10
N GLU A 257 5.09 -0.50 8.94
CA GLU A 257 5.69 -0.10 7.66
C GLU A 257 5.27 1.31 7.19
N THR A 258 4.21 1.89 7.78
CA THR A 258 3.68 3.21 7.36
C THR A 258 4.74 4.31 7.41
N GLU A 259 5.62 4.31 8.41
CA GLU A 259 6.68 5.34 8.52
C GLU A 259 7.67 5.29 7.36
N LYS A 260 8.00 4.08 6.87
CA LYS A 260 8.83 3.91 5.67
C LYS A 260 8.12 4.39 4.42
N SER A 261 6.83 4.08 4.26
CA SER A 261 6.04 4.58 3.13
C SER A 261 6.01 6.11 3.08
N PHE A 262 5.90 6.77 4.23
CA PHE A 262 5.96 8.24 4.33
C PHE A 262 7.33 8.78 3.95
N LYS A 263 8.40 8.13 4.43
CA LYS A 263 9.77 8.53 4.10
C LYS A 263 10.03 8.48 2.59
N TYR A 264 9.76 7.35 1.96
CA TYR A 264 9.98 7.19 0.52
C TYR A 264 9.12 8.14 -0.32
N SER A 265 7.85 8.31 0.05
CA SER A 265 6.95 9.24 -0.65
C SER A 265 7.35 10.71 -0.43
N GLY A 266 7.83 11.04 0.77
CA GLY A 266 8.34 12.38 1.12
C GLY A 266 9.60 12.74 0.33
N ASP A 267 10.53 11.79 0.16
CA ASP A 267 11.74 12.01 -0.63
C ASP A 267 11.43 12.30 -2.12
N ILE A 268 10.43 11.63 -2.70
CA ILE A 268 9.92 11.96 -4.05
C ILE A 268 9.21 13.32 -4.05
N LEU A 269 8.35 13.58 -3.06
CA LEU A 269 7.61 14.84 -2.95
C LEU A 269 8.54 16.06 -2.82
N ARG A 270 9.67 15.90 -2.14
CA ARG A 270 10.70 16.94 -1.98
C ARG A 270 11.30 17.38 -3.32
N LEU A 271 11.28 16.53 -4.36
CA LEU A 271 11.76 16.89 -5.70
C LEU A 271 11.01 18.09 -6.29
N ILE A 272 9.73 18.29 -5.94
CA ILE A 272 8.94 19.46 -6.35
C ILE A 272 9.63 20.77 -5.96
N LEU A 273 10.38 20.76 -4.86
CA LEU A 273 11.07 21.90 -4.27
C LEU A 273 12.55 21.97 -4.64
N SER A 274 13.00 21.13 -5.59
CA SER A 274 14.39 21.07 -6.06
C SER A 274 14.68 21.93 -7.28
#